data_AF-A0A2R6LML7-F1
#
_entry.id   AF-A0A2R6LML7-F1
#
_cell.length_a   1.000
_cell.length_b   1.000
_cell.length_c   1.000
_cell.angle_alpha   90.00
_cell.angle_beta   90.00
_cell.angle_gamma   90.00
#
_symmetry.space_group_name_H-M   'P 1'
#
loop_
_entity.id
_entity.type
_entity.pdbx_description
1 polymer ?
#
loop_
_entity_poly.entity_id
_entity_poly.type
_entity_poly.pdbx_seq_one_letter_code
_entity_poly.pdbx_strand_id
1 'polypeptide(L)'
;MSTDDPHGFGEEQPSIVDRADDDVLDLLAWLLETETRARIYLYLVESPERTSAEIAEGTDLYPSTVREALADLTDEGVVDRRKRQNAGAGNNPYQYTAMAPEDLLDHAADRLESDLSALVALDPTRHGGPGEAGPKVDLAVRADGSGLAAEASADDD
;
A
#
# COMPACT_ATOMS: atom_id res chain seq x y z
N MET A 1 -3.60 -53.38 4.72
CA MET A 1 -4.52 -52.94 3.66
C MET A 1 -5.21 -51.72 4.24
N SER A 2 -4.55 -50.55 4.18
CA SER A 2 -4.62 -49.55 3.07
C SER A 2 -6.08 -49.21 2.80
N THR A 3 -6.52 -47.97 2.99
CA THR A 3 -6.02 -46.71 2.38
C THR A 3 -6.37 -45.58 3.38
N ASP A 4 -5.49 -44.68 3.82
CA ASP A 4 -4.85 -43.57 3.09
C ASP A 4 -5.85 -42.76 2.26
N ASP A 5 -6.31 -41.64 2.82
CA ASP A 5 -6.88 -40.51 2.10
C ASP A 5 -6.52 -39.26 2.93
N PRO A 6 -5.37 -38.61 2.65
CA PRO A 6 -5.00 -37.38 3.33
C PRO A 6 -5.85 -36.23 2.80
N HIS A 7 -6.36 -35.44 3.75
CA HIS A 7 -7.06 -34.19 3.51
C HIS A 7 -6.45 -33.40 2.35
N GLY A 8 -7.27 -33.14 1.32
CA GLY A 8 -6.94 -32.21 0.26
C GLY A 8 -6.55 -30.87 0.88
N PHE A 9 -5.31 -30.47 0.65
CA PHE A 9 -4.86 -29.11 0.87
C PHE A 9 -5.74 -28.23 -0.02
N GLY A 10 -6.54 -27.36 0.63
CA GLY A 10 -7.27 -26.33 -0.10
C GLY A 10 -6.25 -25.56 -0.93
N GLU A 11 -6.51 -25.44 -2.22
CA GLU A 11 -5.69 -24.69 -3.15
C GLU A 11 -5.50 -23.29 -2.56
N GLU A 12 -4.29 -23.00 -2.07
CA GLU A 12 -3.93 -21.67 -1.59
C GLU A 12 -4.04 -20.75 -2.80
N GLN A 13 -5.15 -20.02 -2.90
CA GLN A 13 -5.35 -19.04 -3.94
C GLN A 13 -4.12 -18.11 -3.91
N PRO A 14 -3.49 -17.82 -5.06
CA PRO A 14 -2.33 -16.95 -5.10
C PRO A 14 -2.71 -15.62 -4.46
N SER A 15 -1.83 -15.11 -3.59
CA SER A 15 -2.08 -13.87 -2.86
C SER A 15 -2.27 -12.72 -3.86
N ILE A 16 -2.90 -11.63 -3.42
CA ILE A 16 -2.99 -10.42 -4.23
C ILE A 16 -1.60 -9.87 -4.56
N VAL A 17 -0.58 -10.17 -3.75
CA VAL A 17 0.82 -9.86 -4.03
C VAL A 17 1.32 -10.64 -5.25
N ASP A 18 0.92 -11.92 -5.39
CA ASP A 18 1.29 -12.78 -6.52
C ASP A 18 0.47 -12.48 -7.79
N ARG A 19 -0.75 -11.93 -7.63
CA ARG A 19 -1.65 -11.59 -8.73
C ARG A 19 -1.48 -10.16 -9.22
N ALA A 20 -0.95 -9.25 -8.40
CA ALA A 20 -0.72 -7.88 -8.82
C ALA A 20 0.22 -7.88 -10.02
N ASP A 21 -0.22 -7.24 -11.11
CA ASP A 21 0.64 -7.01 -12.27
C ASP A 21 1.88 -6.22 -11.83
N ASP A 22 3.03 -6.49 -12.48
CA ASP A 22 4.31 -5.82 -12.16
C ASP A 22 4.16 -4.28 -12.17
N ASP A 23 3.34 -3.73 -13.08
CA ASP A 23 3.05 -2.30 -13.18
C ASP A 23 2.37 -1.72 -11.91
N VAL A 24 1.47 -2.50 -11.28
CA VAL A 24 0.80 -2.07 -10.04
C VAL A 24 1.77 -2.11 -8.88
N LEU A 25 2.60 -3.15 -8.82
CA LEU A 25 3.63 -3.27 -7.79
C LEU A 25 4.66 -2.15 -7.92
N ASP A 26 5.09 -1.82 -9.13
CA ASP A 26 6.02 -0.71 -9.41
C ASP A 26 5.43 0.65 -9.02
N LEU A 27 4.16 0.89 -9.33
CA LEU A 27 3.47 2.11 -8.92
C LEU A 27 3.41 2.23 -7.39
N LEU A 28 3.06 1.15 -6.70
CA LEU A 28 3.01 1.13 -5.24
C LEU A 28 4.41 1.22 -4.63
N ALA A 29 5.43 0.63 -5.24
CA ALA A 29 6.81 0.74 -4.79
C ALA A 29 7.32 2.17 -4.95
N TRP A 30 6.92 2.87 -6.02
CA TRP A 30 7.19 4.29 -6.19
C TRP A 30 6.47 5.13 -5.11
N LEU A 31 5.20 4.84 -4.86
CA LEU A 31 4.39 5.61 -3.90
C LEU A 31 4.81 5.37 -2.45
N LEU A 32 5.04 4.12 -2.08
CA LEU A 32 5.40 3.67 -0.74
C LEU A 32 6.92 3.54 -0.57
N GLU A 33 7.69 4.15 -1.48
CA GLU A 33 9.16 4.26 -1.49
C GLU A 33 9.95 2.95 -1.68
N THR A 34 9.35 1.79 -1.36
CA THR A 34 9.98 0.49 -1.53
C THR A 34 8.99 -0.59 -1.92
N GLU A 35 9.48 -1.56 -2.69
CA GLU A 35 8.74 -2.77 -3.05
C GLU A 35 8.33 -3.60 -1.83
N THR A 36 9.18 -3.64 -0.79
CA THR A 36 8.86 -4.27 0.50
C THR A 36 7.59 -3.69 1.12
N ARG A 37 7.48 -2.35 1.19
CA ARG A 37 6.31 -1.68 1.74
C ARG A 37 5.08 -1.89 0.85
N ALA A 38 5.24 -1.88 -0.47
CA ALA A 38 4.18 -2.19 -1.42
C ALA A 38 3.60 -3.60 -1.22
N ARG A 39 4.46 -4.62 -1.08
CA ARG A 39 4.03 -6.00 -0.80
C ARG A 39 3.28 -6.12 0.52
N ILE A 40 3.79 -5.49 1.58
CA ILE A 40 3.13 -5.49 2.90
C ILE A 40 1.77 -4.82 2.82
N TYR A 41 1.67 -3.68 2.14
CA TYR A 41 0.42 -2.96 1.93
C TYR A 41 -0.61 -3.82 1.19
N LEU A 42 -0.23 -4.40 0.04
CA LEU A 42 -1.08 -5.28 -0.75
C LEU A 42 -1.58 -6.48 0.06
N TYR A 43 -0.68 -7.14 0.80
CA TYR A 43 -1.05 -8.24 1.67
C TYR A 43 -2.09 -7.82 2.73
N LEU A 44 -1.95 -6.64 3.32
CA LEU A 44 -2.89 -6.12 4.32
C LEU A 44 -4.23 -5.66 3.74
N VAL A 45 -4.26 -5.24 2.46
CA VAL A 45 -5.51 -4.97 1.73
C VAL A 45 -6.33 -6.24 1.55
N GLU A 46 -5.68 -7.37 1.24
CA GLU A 46 -6.35 -8.66 1.13
C GLU A 46 -6.67 -9.28 2.50
N SER A 47 -5.76 -9.14 3.46
CA SER A 47 -5.80 -9.78 4.76
C SER A 47 -5.60 -8.75 5.88
N PRO A 48 -6.67 -8.07 6.32
CA PRO A 48 -6.58 -7.12 7.43
C PRO A 48 -6.37 -7.82 8.78
N GLU A 49 -6.03 -7.03 9.80
CA GLU A 49 -5.86 -7.45 11.20
C GLU A 49 -4.79 -8.54 11.43
N ARG A 50 -3.70 -8.48 10.66
CA ARG A 50 -2.60 -9.45 10.74
C ARG A 50 -1.45 -8.94 11.60
N THR A 51 -0.80 -9.87 12.30
CA THR A 51 0.40 -9.59 13.08
C THR A 51 1.64 -9.54 12.19
N SER A 52 2.72 -8.93 12.66
CA SER A 52 3.97 -8.85 11.90
C SER A 52 4.56 -10.22 11.52
N ALA A 53 4.27 -11.27 12.30
CA ALA A 53 4.72 -12.63 12.00
C ALA A 53 3.90 -13.26 10.87
N GLU A 54 2.57 -13.12 10.93
CA GLU A 54 1.66 -13.61 9.88
C GLU A 54 1.91 -12.89 8.55
N ILE A 55 2.23 -11.59 8.58
CA ILE A 55 2.61 -10.82 7.38
C ILE A 55 3.93 -11.33 6.79
N ALA A 56 4.95 -11.56 7.62
CA ALA A 56 6.23 -12.10 7.15
C ALA A 56 6.07 -13.46 6.46
N GLU A 57 5.25 -14.33 7.03
CA GLU A 57 4.91 -15.63 6.43
C GLU A 57 4.13 -15.46 5.12
N GLY A 58 3.10 -14.61 5.10
CA GLY A 58 2.25 -14.43 3.91
C GLY A 58 2.86 -13.64 2.76
N THR A 59 3.98 -12.93 2.99
CA THR A 59 4.69 -12.14 1.97
C THR A 59 6.05 -12.73 1.59
N ASP A 60 6.46 -13.83 2.23
CA ASP A 60 7.82 -14.39 2.14
C ASP A 60 8.94 -13.37 2.43
N LEU A 61 8.66 -12.41 3.31
CA LEU A 61 9.62 -11.38 3.73
C LEU A 61 10.26 -11.74 5.08
N TYR A 62 11.49 -11.27 5.29
CA TYR A 62 12.16 -11.47 6.58
C TYR A 62 11.41 -10.77 7.73
N PRO A 63 11.21 -11.44 8.89
CA PRO A 63 10.46 -10.87 10.01
C PRO A 63 11.04 -9.56 10.60
N SER A 64 12.33 -9.30 10.44
CA SER A 64 12.94 -8.01 10.82
C SER A 64 12.51 -6.89 9.87
N THR A 65 12.61 -7.16 8.58
CA THR A 65 12.26 -6.23 7.50
C THR A 65 10.79 -5.85 7.56
N VAL A 66 9.92 -6.81 7.83
CA VAL A 66 8.48 -6.54 8.03
C VAL A 66 8.23 -5.63 9.22
N ARG A 67 8.91 -5.85 10.36
CA ARG A 67 8.70 -5.00 11.55
C ARG A 67 9.20 -3.58 11.34
N GLU A 68 10.30 -3.41 10.61
CA GLU A 68 10.83 -2.09 10.24
C GLU A 68 9.87 -1.36 9.30
N ALA A 69 9.50 -1.99 8.19
CA ALA A 69 8.56 -1.42 7.23
C ALA A 69 7.19 -1.10 7.86
N LEU A 70 6.68 -1.94 8.77
CA LEU A 70 5.44 -1.67 9.50
C LEU A 70 5.57 -0.51 10.47
N ALA A 71 6.75 -0.29 11.07
CA ALA A 71 6.97 0.87 11.93
C ALA A 71 6.86 2.15 11.10
N ASP A 72 7.55 2.20 9.97
CA ASP A 72 7.52 3.36 9.07
C ASP A 72 6.12 3.61 8.50
N LEU A 73 5.45 2.57 7.98
CA LEU A 73 4.09 2.67 7.47
C LEU A 73 3.08 3.10 8.54
N THR A 74 3.33 2.76 9.81
CA THR A 74 2.51 3.26 10.92
C THR A 74 2.79 4.73 11.20
N ASP A 75 4.05 5.14 11.19
CA ASP A 75 4.45 6.52 11.45
C ASP A 75 3.95 7.47 10.33
N GLU A 76 3.88 6.97 9.10
CA GLU A 76 3.31 7.67 7.93
C GLU A 76 1.77 7.63 7.88
N GLY A 77 1.12 6.81 8.71
CA GLY A 77 -0.34 6.67 8.76
C GLY A 77 -0.95 5.83 7.63
N VAL A 78 -0.12 5.13 6.85
CA VAL A 78 -0.57 4.19 5.80
C VAL A 78 -1.14 2.90 6.40
N VAL A 79 -0.63 2.50 7.57
CA VAL A 79 -1.06 1.31 8.28
C VAL A 79 -1.42 1.66 9.73
N ASP A 80 -2.61 1.26 10.14
CA ASP A 80 -3.04 1.32 11.53
C ASP A 80 -2.55 0.10 12.32
N ARG A 81 -2.19 0.31 13.59
CA ARG A 81 -1.87 -0.78 14.52
C ARG A 81 -2.81 -0.81 15.72
N ARG A 82 -3.25 -2.00 16.12
CA ARG A 82 -4.06 -2.22 17.34
C ARG A 82 -3.56 -3.41 18.13
N LYS A 83 -3.67 -3.36 19.46
CA LYS A 83 -3.34 -4.51 20.31
C LYS A 83 -4.43 -5.57 20.17
N ARG A 84 -4.05 -6.79 19.78
CA ARG A 84 -4.97 -7.94 19.75
C ARG A 84 -5.47 -8.24 21.16
N GLN A 85 -6.76 -8.42 21.36
CA GLN A 85 -7.27 -8.85 22.66
C GLN A 85 -7.09 -10.36 22.79
N ASN A 86 -6.11 -10.80 23.59
CA ASN A 86 -6.01 -12.20 24.00
C ASN A 86 -6.28 -12.31 25.50
N ALA A 87 -7.00 -13.36 25.90
CA ALA A 87 -7.34 -13.66 27.30
C ALA A 87 -6.21 -14.38 28.06
N GLY A 88 -5.04 -14.57 27.45
CA GLY A 88 -3.92 -15.35 27.99
C GLY A 88 -2.86 -14.51 28.72
N ALA A 89 -2.02 -15.19 29.51
CA ALA A 89 -0.85 -14.59 30.15
C ALA A 89 0.27 -14.40 29.11
N GLY A 90 0.34 -13.23 28.48
CA GLY A 90 1.38 -12.87 27.52
C GLY A 90 1.20 -11.43 27.01
N ASN A 91 2.23 -10.89 26.33
CA ASN A 91 2.07 -9.62 25.64
C ASN A 91 1.20 -9.80 24.40
N ASN A 92 0.21 -8.93 24.25
CA ASN A 92 -0.66 -8.91 23.08
C ASN A 92 0.12 -8.39 21.87
N PRO A 93 0.24 -9.19 20.78
CA PRO A 93 0.87 -8.70 19.56
C PRO A 93 0.03 -7.56 18.96
N TYR A 94 0.71 -6.65 18.26
CA TYR A 94 0.03 -5.69 17.40
C TYR A 94 -0.48 -6.39 16.15
N GLN A 95 -1.70 -6.06 15.77
CA GLN A 95 -2.30 -6.35 14.49
C GLN A 95 -2.32 -5.07 13.67
N TYR A 96 -2.15 -5.23 12.37
CA TYR A 96 -1.99 -4.16 11.41
C TYR A 96 -3.14 -4.19 10.40
N THR A 97 -3.54 -3.03 9.92
CA THR A 97 -4.57 -2.86 8.90
C THR A 97 -4.15 -1.72 8.00
N ALA A 98 -4.07 -1.98 6.69
CA ALA A 98 -3.78 -0.91 5.73
C ALA A 98 -4.99 0.02 5.61
N MET A 99 -4.74 1.30 5.32
CA MET A 99 -5.78 2.21 4.84
C MET A 99 -6.35 1.71 3.50
N ALA A 100 -7.53 2.21 3.12
CA ALA A 100 -8.14 1.83 1.86
C ALA A 100 -7.31 2.39 0.67
N PRO A 101 -7.32 1.73 -0.51
CA PRO A 101 -6.63 2.25 -1.70
C PRO A 101 -7.03 3.66 -2.11
N GLU A 102 -8.31 4.03 -1.96
CA GLU A 102 -8.79 5.38 -2.18
C GLU A 102 -8.16 6.39 -1.21
N ASP A 103 -8.06 6.03 0.08
CA ASP A 103 -7.45 6.89 1.09
C ASP A 103 -5.93 7.01 0.83
N LEU A 104 -5.28 5.94 0.33
CA LEU A 104 -3.87 5.97 -0.03
C LEU A 104 -3.62 6.95 -1.20
N LEU A 105 -4.53 7.02 -2.17
CA LEU A 105 -4.44 7.97 -3.28
C LEU A 105 -4.61 9.42 -2.79
N ASP A 106 -5.53 9.66 -1.86
CA ASP A 106 -5.71 10.99 -1.25
C ASP A 106 -4.45 11.38 -0.45
N HIS A 107 -3.90 10.45 0.34
CA HIS A 107 -2.64 10.66 1.07
C HIS A 107 -1.46 10.99 0.13
N ALA A 108 -1.37 10.29 -1.01
CA ALA A 108 -0.37 10.55 -2.04
C ALA A 108 -0.54 11.95 -2.65
N ALA A 109 -1.78 12.35 -2.95
CA ALA A 109 -2.10 13.64 -3.51
C ALA A 109 -1.71 14.77 -2.54
N ASP A 110 -2.03 14.64 -1.25
CA ASP A 110 -1.65 15.60 -0.21
C ASP A 110 -0.13 15.79 -0.12
N ARG A 111 0.63 14.69 -0.17
CA ARG A 111 2.10 14.74 -0.18
C ARG A 111 2.62 15.47 -1.42
N LEU A 112 2.09 15.14 -2.59
CA LEU A 112 2.49 15.77 -3.85
C LEU A 112 2.11 17.26 -3.91
N GLU A 113 0.94 17.65 -3.39
CA GLU A 113 0.54 19.05 -3.24
C GLU A 113 1.55 19.83 -2.41
N SER A 114 1.98 19.26 -1.28
CA SER A 114 2.99 19.87 -0.41
C SER A 114 4.32 20.04 -1.13
N ASP A 115 4.81 18.99 -1.80
CA ASP A 115 6.09 19.00 -2.53
C ASP A 115 6.06 19.98 -3.71
N LEU A 116 4.97 20.00 -4.48
CA LEU A 116 4.79 20.95 -5.58
C LEU A 116 4.65 22.38 -5.07
N SER A 117 3.92 22.61 -3.97
CA SER A 117 3.82 23.94 -3.36
C SER A 117 5.20 24.44 -2.90
N ALA A 118 6.01 23.56 -2.31
CA ALA A 118 7.39 23.87 -1.95
C ALA A 118 8.24 24.19 -3.18
N LEU A 119 8.14 23.39 -4.25
CA LEU A 119 8.85 23.63 -5.51
C LEU A 119 8.48 24.97 -6.14
N VAL A 120 7.19 25.29 -6.18
CA VAL A 120 6.67 26.54 -6.73
C VAL A 120 7.12 27.75 -5.91
N ALA A 121 7.27 27.59 -4.59
CA ALA A 121 7.83 28.61 -3.70
C ALA A 121 9.35 28.84 -3.89
N LEU A 122 10.09 27.88 -4.46
CA LEU A 122 11.52 28.03 -4.77
C LEU A 122 11.80 28.88 -6.01
N ASP A 123 10.78 29.18 -6.84
CA ASP A 123 10.95 29.95 -8.07
C ASP A 123 11.46 31.38 -7.78
N PRO A 124 12.73 31.70 -8.12
CA PRO A 124 13.33 33.00 -7.80
C PRO A 124 12.81 34.13 -8.70
N THR A 125 12.09 33.81 -9.77
CA THR A 125 11.47 34.80 -10.66
C THR A 125 10.14 35.32 -10.12
N ARG A 126 9.63 34.75 -9.02
CA ARG A 126 8.43 35.24 -8.35
C ARG A 126 8.69 36.58 -7.67
N HIS A 127 7.85 37.56 -8.01
CA HIS A 127 7.73 38.82 -7.30
C HIS A 127 6.57 38.73 -6.28
N GLY A 128 6.78 37.98 -5.20
CA GLY A 128 5.90 37.96 -4.03
C GLY A 128 6.50 38.80 -2.90
N GLY A 129 5.68 39.60 -2.21
CA GLY A 129 6.16 40.42 -1.10
C GLY A 129 6.52 39.58 0.13
N PRO A 130 7.47 40.01 0.99
CA PRO A 130 7.74 39.31 2.24
C PRO A 130 6.48 39.23 3.11
N GLY A 131 5.99 38.02 3.37
CA GLY A 131 4.80 37.75 4.18
C GLY A 131 3.57 37.25 3.41
N GLU A 132 3.63 37.11 2.08
CA GLU A 132 2.59 36.40 1.33
C GLU A 132 2.76 34.89 1.48
N ALA A 133 1.68 34.19 1.86
CA ALA A 133 1.64 32.74 1.77
C ALA A 133 1.86 32.35 0.30
N GLY A 134 2.83 31.47 0.05
CA GLY A 134 3.12 30.98 -1.29
C GLY A 134 1.88 30.36 -1.94
N PRO A 135 1.86 30.24 -3.27
CA PRO A 135 0.77 29.59 -3.99
C PRO A 135 0.58 28.16 -3.47
N LYS A 136 -0.66 27.83 -3.11
CA LYS A 136 -1.07 26.45 -2.83
C LYS A 136 -1.34 25.74 -4.15
N VAL A 137 -0.77 24.56 -4.31
CA VAL A 137 -1.13 23.63 -5.38
C VAL A 137 -2.23 22.72 -4.84
N ASP A 138 -3.34 22.62 -5.57
CA ASP A 138 -4.45 21.72 -5.26
C ASP A 138 -4.56 20.67 -6.39
N LEU A 139 -4.58 19.38 -6.04
CA LEU A 139 -4.72 18.24 -6.92
C LEU A 139 -6.05 17.53 -6.62
N ALA A 140 -6.79 17.17 -7.66
CA ALA A 140 -8.04 16.44 -7.51
C ALA A 140 -7.98 15.11 -8.26
N VAL A 141 -8.02 14.00 -7.52
CA VAL A 141 -8.10 12.66 -8.08
C VAL A 141 -9.56 12.34 -8.41
N ARG A 142 -9.81 11.80 -9.61
CA ARG A 142 -11.12 11.29 -10.04
C ARG A 142 -10.92 9.92 -10.64
N ALA A 143 -11.58 8.92 -10.10
CA ALA A 143 -11.66 7.59 -10.70
C ALA A 143 -12.95 7.52 -11.52
N ASP A 144 -12.86 7.62 -12.84
CA ASP A 144 -13.93 7.20 -13.75
C ASP A 144 -13.66 5.74 -14.17
N GLY A 145 -14.65 4.87 -14.02
CA GLY A 145 -14.51 3.43 -14.29
C GLY A 145 -14.40 3.05 -15.77
N SER A 146 -13.73 3.87 -16.61
CA SER A 146 -13.62 3.68 -18.06
C SER A 146 -12.25 3.14 -18.53
N GLY A 147 -11.28 2.96 -17.63
CA GLY A 147 -9.98 2.40 -17.97
C GLY A 147 -10.04 0.88 -18.19
N LEU A 148 -9.57 0.43 -19.36
CA LEU A 148 -9.42 -0.95 -19.84
C LEU A 148 -10.56 -1.50 -20.71
N ALA A 149 -10.93 -0.77 -21.76
CA ALA A 149 -11.31 -1.39 -23.03
C ALA A 149 -10.28 -0.96 -24.10
N ALA A 150 -9.08 -1.56 -24.06
CA ALA A 150 -8.23 -1.57 -25.24
C ALA A 150 -8.88 -2.52 -26.25
N GLU A 151 -9.73 -1.99 -27.12
CA GLU A 151 -10.24 -2.72 -28.27
C GLU A 151 -9.04 -3.07 -29.15
N ALA A 152 -8.64 -4.34 -29.12
CA ALA A 152 -7.82 -4.91 -30.17
C ALA A 152 -8.70 -4.95 -31.43
N SER A 153 -8.62 -3.91 -32.26
CA SER A 153 -9.06 -4.00 -33.64
C SER A 153 -8.12 -4.98 -34.34
N ALA A 154 -8.56 -6.23 -34.47
CA ALA A 154 -8.07 -7.14 -35.48
C ALA A 154 -8.45 -6.53 -36.84
N ASP A 155 -7.48 -5.99 -37.56
CA ASP A 155 -7.61 -5.81 -39.00
C ASP A 155 -7.63 -7.21 -39.64
N ASP A 156 -8.80 -7.56 -40.15
CA ASP A 156 -9.06 -8.70 -41.04
C ASP A 156 -9.05 -8.17 -42.48
N ASP A 157 -8.29 -8.84 -43.33
CA ASP A 157 -8.11 -8.75 -44.81
C ASP A 157 -7.10 -7.73 -45.39
#